data_AF-A0A257NZ09-F1
#
_entry.id   AF-A0A257NZ09-F1
#
_cell.length_a   1.000
_cell.length_b   1.000
_cell.length_c   1.000
_cell.angle_alpha   90.00
_cell.angle_beta   90.00
_cell.angle_gamma   90.00
#
_symmetry.space_group_name_H-M   'P 1'
#
loop_
_entity.id
_entity.type
_entity.pdbx_description
1 polymer ?
#
loop_
_entity_poly.entity_id
_entity_poly.type
_entity_poly.pdbx_seq_one_letter_code
_entity_poly.pdbx_strand_id
1 'polypeptide(L)'
;MNLTISGHHLDVTPSLRSYVETKLDRVVRHFDQVVNVNVLLSVEKLKEKEKRQHAECNLMVKGKSIFAESQHEDLYAAIDTLVDKLDRQVVEHKNRLRDHQATAGKHLAS
;
A
#
# COMPACT_ATOMS: atom_id res chain seq x y z
N MET A 1 -1.97 14.15 3.95
CA MET A 1 -2.30 12.87 3.28
C MET A 1 -3.80 12.79 3.15
N ASN A 2 -4.31 12.56 1.94
CA ASN A 2 -5.72 12.22 1.75
C ASN A 2 -5.83 10.69 1.68
N LEU A 3 -6.71 10.10 2.49
CA LEU A 3 -6.97 8.67 2.51
C LEU A 3 -8.43 8.41 2.14
N THR A 4 -8.62 7.68 1.04
CA THR A 4 -9.94 7.20 0.60
C THR A 4 -9.98 5.68 0.77
N ILE A 5 -11.04 5.18 1.41
CA ILE A 5 -11.28 3.74 1.55
C ILE A 5 -12.66 3.45 0.98
N SER A 6 -12.69 2.59 -0.03
CA SER A 6 -13.90 2.21 -0.76
C SER A 6 -14.15 0.71 -0.66
N GLY A 7 -15.43 0.32 -0.61
CA GLY A 7 -15.86 -1.07 -0.65
C GLY A 7 -16.55 -1.40 -1.97
N HIS A 8 -16.30 -2.60 -2.51
CA HIS A 8 -17.01 -3.15 -3.66
C HIS A 8 -17.64 -4.49 -3.26
N HIS A 9 -18.97 -4.58 -3.36
CA HIS A 9 -19.77 -5.68 -2.80
C HIS A 9 -19.59 -5.91 -1.29
N LEU A 10 -19.17 -4.87 -0.56
CA LEU A 10 -19.08 -4.86 0.89
C LEU A 10 -19.25 -3.45 1.45
N ASP A 11 -19.77 -3.37 2.67
CA ASP A 11 -19.83 -2.13 3.42
C ASP A 11 -18.56 -1.93 4.24
N VAL A 12 -17.93 -0.76 4.10
CA VAL A 12 -16.75 -0.40 4.89
C VAL A 12 -17.23 0.03 6.29
N THR A 13 -17.30 -0.94 7.21
CA THR A 13 -17.69 -0.67 8.60
C THR A 13 -16.67 0.21 9.32
N PRO A 14 -17.04 0.89 10.43
CA PRO A 14 -16.10 1.69 11.22
C PRO A 14 -14.89 0.88 11.72
N SER A 15 -15.10 -0.39 12.11
CA SER A 15 -14.02 -1.27 12.57
C SER A 15 -13.06 -1.62 11.43
N LEU A 16 -13.58 -1.91 10.23
CA LEU A 16 -12.77 -2.23 9.06
C LEU A 16 -11.97 -0.99 8.60
N ARG A 17 -12.62 0.17 8.60
CA ARG A 17 -11.96 1.45 8.31
C ARG A 17 -10.81 1.71 9.27
N SER A 18 -11.05 1.59 10.57
CA SER A 18 -10.03 1.80 11.61
C SER A 18 -8.87 0.81 11.50
N TYR A 19 -9.16 -0.43 11.10
CA TYR A 19 -8.14 -1.44 10.83
C TYR A 19 -7.20 -1.04 9.68
N VAL A 20 -7.78 -0.64 8.54
CA VAL A 20 -7.02 -0.15 7.38
C VAL A 20 -6.18 1.08 7.75
N GLU A 21 -6.78 2.06 8.44
CA GLU A 21 -6.09 3.27 8.89
C GLU A 21 -4.89 2.94 9.78
N THR A 22 -5.07 2.06 10.76
CA THR A 22 -4.00 1.64 11.69
C THR A 22 -2.86 0.94 10.97
N LYS A 23 -3.18 0.06 10.01
CA LYS A 23 -2.17 -0.69 9.26
C LYS A 23 -1.40 0.20 8.29
N LEU A 24 -2.10 1.08 7.59
CA LEU A 24 -1.47 2.05 6.69
C LEU A 24 -0.63 3.08 7.44
N ASP A 25 -0.99 3.51 8.65
CA ASP A 25 -0.18 4.48 9.41
C ASP A 25 1.25 3.98 9.63
N ARG A 26 1.43 2.68 9.88
CA ARG A 26 2.77 2.06 10.02
C ARG A 26 3.61 2.21 8.75
N VAL A 27 2.95 2.01 7.62
CA VAL A 27 3.54 2.02 6.28
C VAL A 27 3.84 3.47 5.89
N VAL A 28 2.87 4.38 5.98
CA VAL A 28 2.98 5.82 5.66
C VAL A 28 4.13 6.51 6.40
N ARG A 29 4.43 6.14 7.65
CA ARG A 29 5.59 6.69 8.39
C ARG A 29 6.93 6.45 7.68
N HIS A 30 7.04 5.42 6.85
CA HIS A 30 8.22 5.16 6.04
C HIS A 30 8.22 5.93 4.71
N PHE A 31 7.09 6.45 4.24
CA PHE A 31 7.01 7.20 2.99
C PHE A 31 7.17 8.69 3.27
N ASP A 32 8.25 9.26 2.76
CA ASP A 32 8.34 10.70 2.68
C ASP A 32 7.38 11.20 1.59
N GLN A 33 6.65 12.28 1.87
CA GLN A 33 5.88 13.03 0.87
C GLN A 33 4.70 12.25 0.24
N VAL A 34 3.94 11.52 1.07
CA VAL A 34 2.65 10.93 0.65
C VAL A 34 1.62 12.01 0.31
N VAL A 35 1.13 11.96 -0.93
CA VAL A 35 0.12 12.87 -1.46
C VAL A 35 -1.29 12.29 -1.26
N ASN A 36 -1.51 11.07 -1.73
CA ASN A 36 -2.83 10.44 -1.76
C ASN A 36 -2.72 8.93 -1.57
N VAL A 37 -3.69 8.34 -0.87
CA VAL A 37 -3.82 6.89 -0.66
C VAL A 37 -5.26 6.50 -0.97
N ASN A 38 -5.43 5.58 -1.91
CA ASN A 38 -6.73 5.02 -2.25
C ASN A 38 -6.71 3.53 -2.01
N VAL A 39 -7.55 3.06 -1.10
CA VAL A 39 -7.74 1.64 -0.79
C VAL A 39 -9.09 1.19 -1.34
N LEU A 40 -9.07 0.09 -2.08
CA LEU A 40 -10.27 -0.60 -2.51
C LEU A 40 -10.30 -1.98 -1.85
N LEU A 41 -11.39 -2.25 -1.13
CA LEU A 41 -11.68 -3.56 -0.56
C LEU A 41 -12.82 -4.18 -1.35
N SER A 42 -12.70 -5.45 -1.73
CA SER A 42 -13.78 -6.13 -2.44
C SER A 42 -14.00 -7.56 -1.98
N VAL A 43 -15.25 -8.02 -2.07
CA VAL A 43 -15.62 -9.43 -1.91
C VAL A 43 -16.26 -9.91 -3.19
N GLU A 44 -15.56 -10.76 -3.91
CA GLU A 44 -16.04 -11.33 -5.15
C GLU A 44 -16.84 -12.62 -4.91
N LYS A 45 -17.83 -12.87 -5.76
CA LYS A 45 -18.60 -14.12 -5.76
C LYS A 45 -17.84 -15.20 -6.56
N LEU A 46 -16.64 -15.53 -6.12
CA LEU A 46 -15.83 -16.59 -6.72
C LEU A 46 -16.21 -17.96 -6.14
N LYS A 47 -16.10 -19.02 -6.95
CA LYS A 47 -16.24 -20.41 -6.49
C LYS A 47 -15.09 -20.82 -5.56
N GLU A 48 -13.89 -20.29 -5.83
CA GLU A 48 -12.70 -20.48 -5.01
C GLU A 48 -12.75 -19.53 -3.80
N LYS A 49 -12.83 -20.09 -2.59
CA LYS A 49 -12.93 -19.29 -1.36
C LYS A 49 -11.62 -18.55 -1.02
N GLU A 50 -10.47 -19.12 -1.38
CA GLU A 50 -9.13 -18.62 -1.04
C GLU A 50 -8.75 -17.29 -1.67
N LYS A 51 -9.46 -16.86 -2.71
CA LYS A 51 -9.13 -15.64 -3.48
C LYS A 51 -10.26 -14.62 -3.55
N ARG A 52 -11.35 -14.87 -2.83
CA ARG A 52 -12.58 -14.07 -2.97
C ARG A 52 -12.50 -12.70 -2.31
N GLN A 53 -11.63 -12.51 -1.31
CA GLN A 53 -11.45 -11.25 -0.62
C GLN A 53 -10.26 -10.53 -1.22
N HIS A 54 -10.45 -9.33 -1.74
CA HIS A 54 -9.41 -8.54 -2.38
C HIS A 54 -9.16 -7.24 -1.61
N ALA A 55 -7.89 -6.87 -1.49
CA ALA A 55 -7.48 -5.57 -1.02
C ALA A 55 -6.46 -4.98 -2.00
N GLU A 56 -6.72 -3.76 -2.46
CA GLU A 56 -5.88 -3.01 -3.39
C GLU A 56 -5.54 -1.65 -2.78
N CYS A 57 -4.33 -1.16 -3.05
CA CYS A 57 -3.93 0.19 -2.66
C CYS A 57 -3.13 0.86 -3.78
N ASN A 58 -3.57 2.06 -4.15
CA ASN A 58 -2.79 3.00 -4.95
C ASN A 58 -2.30 4.15 -4.05
N LEU A 59 -0.98 4.23 -3.92
CA LEU A 59 -0.28 5.16 -3.06
C LEU A 59 0.56 6.12 -3.91
N MET A 60 0.16 7.39 -3.88
CA MET A 60 0.83 8.47 -4.58
C MET A 60 1.81 9.15 -3.64
N VAL A 61 3.08 9.12 -3.99
CA VAL A 61 4.13 9.95 -3.40
C VAL A 61 4.64 10.96 -4.41
N LYS A 62 5.37 11.98 -3.96
CA LYS A 62 5.91 12.99 -4.89
C LYS A 62 6.76 12.34 -5.98
N GLY A 63 6.30 12.46 -7.23
CA GLY A 63 6.99 11.95 -8.41
C GLY A 63 6.85 10.45 -8.68
N LYS A 64 6.04 9.71 -7.89
CA LYS A 64 5.84 8.26 -8.12
C LYS A 64 4.48 7.75 -7.60
N SER A 65 3.91 6.80 -8.33
CA SER A 65 2.79 5.96 -7.85
C SER A 65 3.30 4.58 -7.48
N ILE A 66 2.80 4.05 -6.37
CA ILE A 66 3.07 2.70 -5.85
C ILE A 66 1.73 1.98 -5.82
N PHE A 67 1.66 0.82 -6.45
CA PHE A 67 0.47 -0.02 -6.47
C PHE A 67 0.78 -1.37 -5.84
N ALA A 68 -0.13 -1.83 -4.99
CA ALA A 68 -0.09 -3.18 -4.44
C ALA A 68 -1.51 -3.73 -4.34
N GLU A 69 -1.61 -5.05 -4.47
CA GLU A 69 -2.85 -5.80 -4.33
C GLU A 69 -2.59 -7.15 -3.66
N SER A 70 -3.62 -7.73 -3.07
CA SER A 70 -3.56 -9.05 -2.43
C SER A 70 -4.93 -9.67 -2.29
N GLN A 71 -4.98 -10.98 -2.51
CA GLN A 71 -6.18 -11.79 -2.36
C GLN A 71 -6.02 -12.78 -1.20
N HIS A 72 -7.11 -13.06 -0.50
CA HIS A 72 -7.17 -14.05 0.57
C HIS A 72 -8.61 -14.59 0.74
N GLU A 73 -8.78 -15.62 1.57
CA GLU A 73 -10.12 -16.06 2.03
C GLU A 73 -10.73 -15.13 3.10
N ASP A 74 -9.88 -14.31 3.73
CA ASP A 74 -10.18 -13.44 4.86
C ASP A 74 -9.68 -12.02 4.55
N LEU A 75 -10.56 -11.03 4.71
CA LEU A 75 -10.25 -9.66 4.30
C LEU A 75 -9.16 -9.02 5.17
N TYR A 76 -9.07 -9.35 6.46
CA TYR A 76 -8.04 -8.81 7.35
C TYR A 76 -6.66 -9.34 6.96
N ALA A 77 -6.56 -10.63 6.62
CA ALA A 77 -5.34 -11.24 6.11
C ALA A 77 -4.93 -10.67 4.73
N ALA A 78 -5.91 -10.38 3.86
CA ALA A 78 -5.63 -9.65 2.62
C ALA A 78 -5.05 -8.26 2.92
N ILE A 79 -5.66 -7.47 3.81
CA ILE A 79 -5.15 -6.15 4.21
C ILE A 79 -3.73 -6.24 4.78
N ASP A 80 -3.44 -7.22 5.61
CA ASP A 80 -2.11 -7.41 6.19
C ASP A 80 -1.07 -7.70 5.09
N THR A 81 -1.40 -8.60 4.17
CA THR A 81 -0.53 -8.93 3.03
C THR A 81 -0.31 -7.73 2.11
N LEU A 82 -1.34 -6.93 1.86
CA LEU A 82 -1.26 -5.68 1.11
C LEU A 82 -0.26 -4.70 1.74
N VAL A 83 -0.37 -4.52 3.05
CA VAL A 83 0.47 -3.60 3.84
C VAL A 83 1.93 -4.04 3.81
N ASP A 84 2.20 -5.34 3.96
CA ASP A 84 3.55 -5.90 3.85
C ASP A 84 4.16 -5.69 2.45
N LYS A 85 3.35 -5.84 1.38
CA LYS A 85 3.79 -5.57 0.01
C LYS A 85 4.12 -4.09 -0.20
N LEU A 86 3.29 -3.18 0.32
CA LEU A 86 3.55 -1.75 0.25
C LEU A 86 4.85 -1.38 0.96
N ASP A 87 5.07 -1.87 2.17
CA ASP A 87 6.28 -1.59 2.95
C ASP A 87 7.56 -2.02 2.20
N ARG A 88 7.55 -3.22 1.60
CA ARG A 88 8.68 -3.71 0.79
C ARG A 88 8.96 -2.80 -0.41
N GLN A 89 7.93 -2.41 -1.16
CA GLN A 89 8.11 -1.54 -2.33
C GLN A 89 8.70 -0.16 -1.96
N VAL A 90 8.45 0.32 -0.75
CA VAL A 90 9.00 1.58 -0.23
C VAL A 90 10.45 1.46 0.09
N VAL A 91 10.80 0.42 0.86
CA VAL A 91 12.18 0.19 1.26
C VAL A 91 13.03 0.08 0.00
N GLU A 92 12.57 -0.66 -1.01
CA GLU A 92 13.22 -0.72 -2.31
C GLU A 92 13.32 0.65 -3.00
N HIS A 93 12.24 1.44 -2.98
CA HIS A 93 12.25 2.77 -3.57
C HIS A 93 13.24 3.73 -2.89
N LYS A 94 13.25 3.78 -1.55
CA LYS A 94 14.17 4.60 -0.76
C LYS A 94 15.61 4.17 -0.98
N ASN A 95 15.87 2.86 -1.03
CA ASN A 95 17.22 2.34 -1.32
C ASN A 95 17.72 2.79 -2.69
N ARG A 96 16.91 2.66 -3.75
CA ARG A 96 17.28 3.14 -5.10
C ARG A 96 17.57 4.63 -5.15
N LEU A 97 16.78 5.46 -4.45
CA LEU A 97 17.02 6.91 -4.37
C LEU A 97 18.34 7.24 -3.64
N ARG A 98 18.65 6.54 -2.55
CA ARG A 98 19.91 6.71 -1.80
C ARG A 98 21.12 6.28 -2.64
N ASP A 99 21.02 5.16 -3.36
CA ASP A 99 22.10 4.67 -4.23
C ASP A 99 22.40 5.63 -5.39
N HIS A 100 21.37 6.25 -5.96
CA HIS A 100 21.53 7.28 -6.99
C HIS A 100 22.20 8.55 -6.43
N GLN A 101 21.93 8.95 -5.19
CA GLN A 101 22.61 10.09 -4.56
C GLN A 101 24.08 9.77 -4.22
N ALA A 102 24.37 8.54 -3.80
CA ALA A 102 25.73 8.10 -3.46
C ALA A 102 26.66 8.02 -4.67
N THR A 103 26.13 7.72 -5.86
CA THR A 103 26.90 7.69 -7.12
C THR A 103 27.11 9.09 -7.71
N ALA A 104 26.12 9.98 -7.64
CA ALA A 104 26.24 11.36 -8.11
C ALA A 104 27.31 12.16 -7.34
N GLY A 105 27.45 11.94 -6.02
CA GLY A 105 28.47 12.60 -5.21
C GLY A 105 29.91 12.14 -5.50
N LYS A 106 30.10 10.93 -6.03
CA LYS A 106 31.44 10.39 -6.34
C LYS A 106 32.05 10.94 -7.63
N HIS A 107 31.23 11.35 -8.60
CA HIS A 107 31.72 11.89 -9.88
C HIS A 107 32.12 13.37 -9.82
N LEU A 108 31.75 14.10 -8.77
CA LEU A 108 32.14 15.50 -8.56
C LEU A 108 33.46 15.64 -7.78
N ALA A 109 34.02 14.54 -7.28
CA ALA A 109 35.22 14.51 -6.44
C ALA A 109 36.43 13.82 -7.10
N SER A 110 36.40 13.63 -8.42
CA SER A 110 37.46 12.97 -9.21
C SER A 110 37.89 13.81 -10.40
#